data_AF-A0A355SHK0-F1
#
_entry.id   AF-A0A355SHK0-F1
#
_cell.length_a   1.000
_cell.length_b   1.000
_cell.length_c   1.000
_cell.angle_alpha   90.00
_cell.angle_beta   90.00
_cell.angle_gamma   90.00
#
_symmetry.space_group_name_H-M   'P 1'
#
loop_
_entity.id
_entity.type
_entity.pdbx_description
1 polymer ?
#
loop_
_entity_poly.entity_id
_entity_poly.type
_entity_poly.pdbx_seq_one_letter_code
_entity_poly.pdbx_strand_id
1 'polypeptide(L)'
;AAVALNPATSLSTLDYVLQDLDMVLLMTVNPGFGGQSFINSMINKIASLKKIIDEKKLIMDIEVDGGINSDNISSVINAGAN
;
A
#
# COMPACT_ATOMS: atom_id res chain seq x y z
N ALA A 1 13.07 -4.64 7.37
CA ALA A 1 12.11 -4.01 8.30
C ALA A 1 10.79 -3.74 7.59
N ALA A 2 9.74 -3.27 8.27
CA ALA A 2 8.47 -2.90 7.62
C ALA A 2 7.98 -1.52 8.05
N VAL A 3 7.24 -0.84 7.17
CA VAL A 3 6.64 0.48 7.41
C VAL A 3 5.18 0.47 7.00
N ALA A 4 4.31 1.05 7.84
CA ALA A 4 2.91 1.32 7.51
C ALA A 4 2.71 2.79 7.15
N LEU A 5 1.96 3.06 6.08
CA LEU A 5 1.58 4.42 5.67
C LEU A 5 0.08 4.61 5.75
N ASN A 6 -0.33 5.70 6.42
CA ASN A 6 -1.70 6.19 6.36
C ASN A 6 -2.05 6.70 4.95
N PRO A 7 -3.35 6.82 4.59
CA PRO A 7 -3.76 7.23 3.24
C PRO A 7 -3.11 8.55 2.80
N ALA A 8 -3.09 9.54 3.70
CA ALA A 8 -2.57 10.89 3.43
C ALA A 8 -1.03 10.98 3.38
N THR A 9 -0.29 9.97 3.86
CA THR A 9 1.17 10.02 3.90
C THR A 9 1.75 9.71 2.53
N SER A 10 2.54 10.62 1.95
CA SER A 10 3.15 10.44 0.62
C SER A 10 4.12 9.25 0.56
N LEU A 11 4.19 8.56 -0.57
CA LEU A 11 5.20 7.52 -0.83
C LEU A 11 6.62 8.06 -0.79
N SER A 12 6.82 9.35 -1.10
CA SER A 12 8.14 10.00 -1.05
C SER A 12 8.75 10.02 0.37
N THR A 13 7.95 9.76 1.41
CA THR A 13 8.49 9.59 2.77
C THR A 13 9.38 8.35 2.90
N LEU A 14 9.29 7.40 1.96
CA LEU A 14 10.07 6.17 1.94
C LEU A 14 11.43 6.32 1.26
N ASP A 15 11.72 7.44 0.58
CA ASP A 15 12.86 7.57 -0.34
C ASP A 15 14.23 7.18 0.27
N TYR A 16 14.42 7.39 1.57
CA TYR A 16 15.66 7.09 2.27
C TYR A 16 15.76 5.69 2.86
N VAL A 17 14.63 5.00 3.05
CA VAL A 17 14.58 3.72 3.77
C VAL A 17 14.07 2.57 2.90
N LEU A 18 13.51 2.87 1.72
CA LEU A 18 12.80 1.89 0.89
C LEU A 18 13.63 0.65 0.55
N GLN A 19 14.96 0.77 0.41
CA GLN A 19 15.83 -0.36 0.10
C GLN A 19 16.11 -1.29 1.30
N ASP A 20 15.82 -0.82 2.51
CA ASP A 20 16.01 -1.56 3.77
C ASP A 20 14.70 -2.22 4.25
N LEU A 21 13.61 -2.04 3.49
CA LEU A 21 12.29 -2.57 3.82
C LEU A 21 12.06 -3.90 3.10
N ASP A 22 11.54 -4.86 3.85
CA ASP A 22 11.04 -6.14 3.34
C ASP A 22 9.55 -6.02 2.95
N MET A 23 8.82 -5.07 3.54
CA MET A 23 7.40 -4.87 3.30
C MET A 23 6.94 -3.43 3.57
N VAL A 24 5.96 -2.96 2.79
CA VAL A 24 5.23 -1.71 3.04
C VAL A 24 3.73 -2.00 3.13
N LEU A 25 3.11 -1.63 4.25
CA LEU A 25 1.68 -1.76 4.47
C LEU A 25 0.99 -0.42 4.16
N LEU A 26 0.05 -0.43 3.23
CA LEU A 26 -0.76 0.74 2.88
C LEU A 26 -2.13 0.64 3.54
N MET A 27 -2.40 1.55 4.49
CA MET A 27 -3.74 1.71 5.03
C MET A 27 -4.69 2.18 3.93
N THR A 28 -5.77 1.44 3.71
CA THR A 28 -6.80 1.70 2.70
C THR A 28 -8.05 2.38 3.27
N VAL A 29 -7.99 2.74 4.54
CA VAL A 29 -8.95 3.58 5.29
C VAL A 29 -8.18 4.56 6.17
N ASN A 30 -8.84 5.59 6.70
CA ASN A 30 -8.20 6.44 7.71
C ASN A 30 -8.00 5.64 9.01
N PRO A 31 -6.87 5.80 9.72
CA PRO A 31 -6.67 5.10 10.99
C PRO A 31 -7.67 5.56 12.06
N GLY A 32 -7.99 4.67 12.99
CA GLY A 32 -8.75 5.01 14.20
C GLY A 32 -9.73 3.93 14.61
N PHE A 33 -10.64 3.54 13.71
CA PHE A 33 -11.76 2.64 14.04
C PHE A 33 -12.08 1.66 12.90
N GLY A 34 -12.65 0.50 13.25
CA GLY A 34 -13.10 -0.51 12.29
C GLY A 34 -14.39 -0.15 11.56
N GLY A 35 -14.68 -0.83 10.45
CA GLY A 35 -15.91 -0.64 9.67
C GLY A 35 -15.90 0.54 8.71
N GLN A 36 -14.76 1.20 8.53
CA GLN A 36 -14.61 2.28 7.56
C GLN A 36 -14.59 1.75 6.11
N SER A 37 -15.13 2.55 5.20
CA SER A 37 -15.17 2.23 3.78
C SER A 37 -13.80 2.40 3.13
N PHE A 38 -13.47 1.47 2.23
CA PHE A 38 -12.28 1.52 1.39
C PHE A 38 -12.16 2.85 0.63
N ILE A 39 -10.97 3.44 0.64
CA ILE A 39 -10.66 4.67 -0.08
C ILE A 39 -10.17 4.29 -1.48
N ASN A 40 -11.04 4.43 -2.48
CA ASN A 40 -10.75 4.02 -3.87
C ASN A 40 -9.45 4.57 -4.46
N SER A 41 -9.03 5.78 -4.08
CA SER A 41 -7.78 6.39 -4.55
C SER A 41 -6.53 5.62 -4.10
N MET A 42 -6.65 4.73 -3.10
CA MET A 42 -5.53 3.91 -2.63
C MET A 42 -5.09 2.85 -3.64
N ILE A 43 -5.97 2.45 -4.57
CA ILE A 43 -5.59 1.61 -5.71
C ILE A 43 -4.45 2.24 -6.51
N ASN A 44 -4.54 3.56 -6.77
CA ASN A 44 -3.50 4.27 -7.49
C ASN A 44 -2.19 4.37 -6.68
N LYS A 45 -2.30 4.45 -5.35
CA LYS A 45 -1.14 4.49 -4.44
C LYS A 45 -0.42 3.14 -4.39
N ILE A 46 -1.17 2.03 -4.33
CA ILE A 46 -0.64 0.66 -4.43
C ILE A 46 0.09 0.49 -5.77
N ALA A 47 -0.56 0.84 -6.88
CA ALA A 47 0.05 0.74 -8.21
C ALA A 47 1.30 1.61 -8.38
N SER A 48 1.31 2.80 -7.78
CA SER A 48 2.49 3.68 -7.79
C SER A 48 3.65 3.08 -7.02
N LEU A 49 3.40 2.50 -5.84
CA LEU A 49 4.42 1.81 -5.06
C LEU A 49 4.97 0.59 -5.80
N LYS A 50 4.09 -0.23 -6.41
CA LYS A 50 4.50 -1.38 -7.22
C LYS A 50 5.42 -0.98 -8.36
N LYS A 51 5.08 0.10 -9.07
CA LYS A 51 5.92 0.65 -10.13
C LYS A 51 7.30 1.06 -9.61
N ILE A 52 7.38 1.74 -8.47
CA ILE A 52 8.66 2.14 -7.86
C ILE A 52 9.51 0.91 -7.49
N ILE A 53 8.89 -0.11 -6.90
CA ILE A 53 9.56 -1.37 -6.53
C ILE A 53 10.11 -2.08 -7.78
N ASP A 54 9.32 -2.16 -8.85
CA ASP A 54 9.73 -2.78 -10.11
C ASP A 54 10.86 -2.03 -10.80
N GLU A 55 10.77 -0.71 -10.89
CA GLU A 55 11.80 0.14 -11.48
C GLU A 55 13.15 0.03 -10.74
N LYS A 56 13.09 -0.09 -9.40
CA LYS A 56 14.26 -0.28 -8.54
C LYS A 56 14.70 -1.74 -8.41
N LYS A 57 13.92 -2.69 -8.96
CA LYS A 57 14.12 -4.15 -8.85
C LYS A 57 14.26 -4.62 -7.40
N LEU A 58 13.44 -4.06 -6.50
CA LEU A 58 13.42 -4.45 -5.10
C LEU A 58 12.59 -5.71 -4.90
N ILE A 59 12.96 -6.52 -3.91
CA ILE A 59 12.17 -7.66 -3.44
C ILE A 59 11.51 -7.20 -2.14
N MET A 60 10.22 -6.91 -2.21
CA MET A 60 9.45 -6.31 -1.12
C MET A 60 7.97 -6.61 -1.31
N ASP A 61 7.28 -6.87 -0.21
CA ASP A 61 5.83 -7.08 -0.20
C ASP A 61 5.06 -5.76 -0.06
N ILE A 62 3.88 -5.70 -0.69
CA ILE A 62 2.92 -4.61 -0.55
C ILE A 62 1.66 -5.16 0.10
N GLU A 63 1.51 -4.90 1.39
CA GLU A 63 0.31 -5.27 2.13
C GLU A 63 -0.70 -4.12 2.15
N VAL A 64 -1.97 -4.44 2.44
CA VAL A 64 -3.05 -3.47 2.61
C VAL A 64 -3.80 -3.71 3.91
N ASP A 65 -4.25 -2.63 4.55
CA ASP A 65 -5.06 -2.72 5.77
C ASP A 65 -6.29 -1.81 5.73
N GLY A 66 -7.46 -2.43 5.90
CA GLY A 66 -8.72 -1.74 6.13
C GLY A 66 -9.68 -1.74 4.93
N GLY A 67 -10.93 -2.12 5.18
CA GLY A 67 -12.02 -2.00 4.19
C GLY A 67 -11.92 -2.99 3.01
N ILE A 68 -11.08 -4.02 3.08
CA ILE A 68 -10.99 -5.07 2.05
C ILE A 68 -12.18 -6.02 2.12
N ASN A 69 -12.76 -6.34 0.96
CA ASN A 69 -13.89 -7.24 0.80
C ASN A 69 -13.90 -7.89 -0.60
N SER A 70 -14.92 -8.71 -0.88
CA SER A 70 -15.09 -9.41 -2.16
C SER A 70 -15.15 -8.49 -3.38
N ASP A 71 -15.59 -7.24 -3.19
CA ASP A 71 -15.89 -6.32 -4.28
C ASP A 71 -14.63 -5.56 -4.72
N ASN A 72 -13.63 -5.42 -3.84
CA ASN A 72 -12.40 -4.67 -4.10
C ASN A 72 -11.12 -5.51 -4.16
N ILE A 73 -11.12 -6.74 -3.62
CA ILE A 73 -9.91 -7.57 -3.52
C ILE A 73 -9.21 -7.77 -4.87
N SER A 74 -9.96 -8.02 -5.94
CA SER A 74 -9.41 -8.20 -7.28
C SER A 74 -8.68 -6.94 -7.79
N SER A 75 -9.26 -5.76 -7.55
CA SER A 75 -8.65 -4.48 -7.95
C SER A 75 -7.37 -4.19 -7.17
N VAL A 76 -7.35 -4.56 -5.88
CA VAL A 76 -6.20 -4.38 -4.98
C VAL A 76 -5.04 -5.29 -5.38
N ILE A 77 -5.31 -6.57 -5.64
CA ILE A 77 -4.29 -7.52 -6.14
C ILE A 77 -3.76 -7.07 -7.50
N ASN A 78 -4.64 -6.67 -8.42
CA ASN A 78 -4.23 -6.18 -9.74
C ASN A 78 -3.37 -4.89 -9.66
N ALA A 79 -3.53 -4.09 -8.61
CA ALA A 79 -2.70 -2.92 -8.36
C ALA A 79 -1.30 -3.28 -7.83
N GLY A 80 -1.10 -4.52 -7.36
CA GLY A 80 0.20 -5.04 -6.94
C GLY A 80 0.33 -5.38 -5.46
N ALA A 81 -0.77 -5.36 -4.69
CA ALA A 81 -0.75 -5.90 -3.33
C ALA A 81 -0.63 -7.44 -3.35
N ASN A 82 0.10 -8.02 -2.40
CA ASN A 82 0.39 -9.46 -2.32
C ASN A 82 0.36 -10.02 -0.89
#